data_AF-A0A2M8N0X8-F1
#
_entry.id   AF-A0A2M8N0X8-F1
#
_cell.length_a   1.000
_cell.length_b   1.000
_cell.length_c   1.000
_cell.angle_alpha   90.00
_cell.angle_beta   90.00
_cell.angle_gamma   90.00
#
_symmetry.space_group_name_H-M   'P 1'
#
loop_
_entity.id
_entity.type
_entity.pdbx_description
1 polymer ?
#
loop_
_entity_poly.entity_id
_entity_poly.type
_entity_poly.pdbx_seq_one_letter_code
_entity_poly.pdbx_strand_id
1 'polypeptide(L)' 'MLESLVCPVSRAMLTYDPTAQELVSKAARLAFPIRDGIPVMLVSEARALD' A
#
# COMPACT_ATOMS: atom_id res chain seq x y z
N MET A 1 -4.58 20.02 -5.20
CA MET A 1 -3.59 19.45 -4.27
C MET A 1 -3.86 17.96 -4.23
N LEU A 2 -3.10 17.13 -4.97
CA LEU A 2 -3.25 15.68 -4.90
C LEU A 2 -2.33 15.19 -3.78
N GLU A 3 -2.94 14.88 -2.65
CA GLU A 3 -2.28 14.29 -1.50
C GLU A 3 -1.80 12.90 -1.94
N SER A 4 -0.49 12.77 -2.22
CA SER A 4 0.09 11.49 -2.59
C SER A 4 -0.23 10.48 -1.50
N LEU A 5 -0.77 9.32 -1.88
CA LEU A 5 -1.00 8.20 -0.96
C LEU A 5 0.33 7.81 -0.32
N VAL A 6 0.50 8.22 0.92
CA VAL A 6 1.64 7.89 1.76
C VAL A 6 1.32 6.68 2.62
N CYS A 7 2.33 5.83 2.83
CA CYS A 7 2.22 4.68 3.71
C CYS A 7 1.92 5.13 5.14
N PRO A 8 0.93 4.54 5.83
CA PRO A 8 0.59 4.92 7.21
C PRO A 8 1.72 4.63 8.20
N VAL A 9 2.62 3.69 7.87
CA VAL A 9 3.72 3.26 8.76
C VAL A 9 4.98 4.07 8.49
N SER A 10 5.46 4.08 7.25
CA SER A 10 6.75 4.68 6.89
C SER A 10 6.65 6.13 6.42
N ARG A 11 5.43 6.63 6.15
CA ARG A 11 5.16 7.92 5.49
C ARG A 11 5.83 8.08 4.11
N ALA A 12 6.39 6.99 3.56
CA ALA A 12 6.95 6.96 2.23
C ALA A 12 5.85 6.84 1.18
N MET A 13 6.15 7.18 -0.06
CA MET A 13 5.20 7.00 -1.17
C MET A 13 4.85 5.52 -1.37
N LEU A 14 3.57 5.26 -1.64
CA LEU A 14 3.09 3.96 -2.07
C LEU A 14 3.17 3.86 -3.60
N THR A 15 3.58 2.69 -4.09
CA THR A 15 3.56 2.35 -5.52
C THR A 15 2.34 1.48 -5.79
N TYR A 16 1.50 1.87 -6.73
CA TYR A 16 0.37 1.03 -7.13
C TYR A 16 0.84 -0.09 -8.08
N ASP A 17 0.51 -1.33 -7.73
CA ASP A 17 0.67 -2.50 -8.58
C ASP A 17 -0.68 -2.86 -9.21
N PRO A 18 -0.89 -2.57 -10.51
CA PRO A 18 -2.15 -2.88 -11.20
C PRO A 18 -2.36 -4.37 -11.41
N THR A 19 -1.30 -5.18 -11.40
CA THR A 19 -1.37 -6.63 -11.63
C THR A 19 -1.94 -7.33 -10.41
N ALA A 20 -1.47 -6.93 -9.22
CA ALA A 20 -1.91 -7.50 -7.95
C ALA A 20 -3.09 -6.74 -7.34
N GLN A 21 -3.44 -5.55 -7.86
CA GLN A 21 -4.39 -4.62 -7.23
C GLN A 21 -3.97 -4.28 -5.79
N GLU A 22 -2.70 -3.89 -5.60
CA GLU A 22 -2.14 -3.58 -4.27
C GLU A 22 -1.38 -2.25 -4.28
N LEU A 23 -1.26 -1.62 -3.12
CA LEU A 23 -0.36 -0.50 -2.86
C LEU A 23 0.90 -1.00 -2.13
N VAL A 24 2.02 -0.98 -2.82
CA VAL A 24 3.31 -1.46 -2.33
C VAL A 24 4.09 -0.35 -1.64
N SER A 25 4.47 -0.58 -0.39
CA SER A 25 5.45 0.22 0.35
C SER A 25 6.80 -0.50 0.39
N LYS A 26 7.75 -0.07 -0.46
CA LYS A 26 9.12 -0.59 -0.43
C LYS A 26 9.84 -0.29 0.90
N ALA A 27 9.57 0.88 1.48
CA ALA A 27 10.18 1.30 2.73
C ALA A 27 9.71 0.47 3.93
N ALA A 28 8.44 0.06 3.95
CA ALA A 28 7.89 -0.78 5.02
C ALA A 28 7.96 -2.28 4.70
N ARG A 29 8.36 -2.66 3.48
CA ARG A 29 8.29 -4.04 2.95
C ARG A 29 6.90 -4.66 3.11
N LEU A 30 5.87 -3.87 2.81
CA LEU A 30 4.46 -4.26 2.93
C LEU A 30 3.71 -3.91 1.65
N ALA A 31 2.76 -4.75 1.26
CA ALA A 31 1.79 -4.49 0.21
C ALA A 31 0.38 -4.47 0.79
N PHE A 32 -0.33 -3.36 0.58
CA PHE A 32 -1.70 -3.16 1.06
C PHE A 32 -2.69 -3.52 -0.05
N PRO A 33 -3.58 -4.50 0.15
CA PRO A 33 -4.50 -4.92 -0.90
C PRO A 33 -5.59 -3.86 -1.15
N ILE A 34 -6.10 -3.82 -2.39
CA ILE A 34 -7.26 -3.01 -2.76
C ILE A 34 -8.45 -3.96 -2.94
N ARG A 35 -9.54 -3.72 -2.19
CA ARG A 35 -10.78 -4.50 -2.26
C ARG A 35 -11.92 -3.57 -2.65
N ASP A 36 -12.69 -3.93 -3.67
CA ASP A 36 -13.80 -3.11 -4.20
C ASP A 36 -13.37 -1.67 -4.58
N GLY A 37 -12.12 -1.50 -5.02
CA GLY A 37 -11.55 -0.18 -5.33
C GLY A 37 -11.10 0.63 -4.12
N ILE A 38 -11.22 0.10 -2.90
CA ILE A 38 -10.83 0.75 -1.65
C ILE A 38 -9.50 0.15 -1.15
N PRO A 39 -8.46 0.97 -0.94
CA PRO A 39 -7.21 0.51 -0.36
C PRO A 39 -7.36 0.14 1.11
N VAL A 40 -7.03 -1.10 1.46
CA VAL A 40 -7.04 -1.60 2.84
C VAL A 40 -5.71 -1.25 3.50
N MET A 41 -5.64 -0.07 4.11
CA MET A 41 -4.44 0.44 4.80
C MET A 41 -4.27 -0.13 6.23
N LEU A 42 -4.53 -1.43 6.41
CA LEU A 42 -4.36 -2.13 7.68
C LEU A 42 -3.11 -3.00 7.62
N VAL A 43 -2.19 -2.81 8.58
CA VAL A 43 -0.94 -3.60 8.63
C VAL A 43 -1.23 -5.09 8.80
N SER A 44 -2.28 -5.47 9.53
CA SER A 44 -2.69 -6.86 9.73
C SER A 44 -3.17 -7.55 8.44
N GLU A 45 -3.68 -6.79 7.48
CA GLU A 45 -4.12 -7.28 6.16
C GLU A 45 -3.04 -7.10 5.09
N ALA A 46 -1.93 -6.42 5.43
CA ALA A 46 -0.86 -6.14 4.51
C ALA A 46 0.00 -7.39 4.30
N ARG A 47 0.34 -7.67 3.04
CA ARG A 47 1.23 -8.76 2.67
C ARG A 47 2.68 -8.32 2.86
N ALA A 48 3.47 -9.11 3.59
CA ALA A 48 4.91 -8.88 3.70
C ALA A 48 5.60 -9.14 2.36
N LEU A 49 6.49 -8.23 1.98
CA LEU A 49 7.39 -8.38 0.84
C LEU A 49 8.73 -8.89 1.39
N ASP A 50 9.19 -10.02 0.85
CA ASP A 50 10.50 -10.63 1.19
C ASP A 50 11.66 -9.68 0.79
#